data_AF-A0A158CCB1-F1
#
_entry.id   AF-A0A158CCB1-F1
#
_cell.length_a   1.000
_cell.length_b   1.000
_cell.length_c   1.000
_cell.angle_alpha   90.00
_cell.angle_beta   90.00
_cell.angle_gamma   90.00
#
_symmetry.space_group_name_H-M   'P 1'
#
loop_
_entity.id
_entity.type
_entity.pdbx_description
1 polymer ?
#
loop_
_entity_poly.entity_id
_entity_poly.type
_entity_poly.pdbx_seq_one_letter_code
_entity_poly.pdbx_strand_id
1 'polypeptide(L)'
;MSFLTQFESLMLQRGVTLKTLAERMGMSVPAVSSSLVRMDSDANSTLLALAAAMEAEWILVPKEHVRELKRLPDRDGTAPDYSALSAAELFLRSISDRHRS
;
A
#
# COMPACT_ATOMS: atom_id res chain seq x y z
N MET A 1 15.90 8.09 -0.94
CA MET A 1 14.69 8.89 -1.15
C MET A 1 13.92 8.92 0.15
N SER A 2 13.46 10.09 0.59
CA SER A 2 12.65 10.22 1.80
C SER A 2 11.24 9.64 1.58
N PHE A 3 10.51 9.41 2.67
CA PHE A 3 9.10 9.01 2.62
C PHE A 3 8.26 10.01 1.80
N LEU A 4 8.42 11.30 2.11
CA LEU A 4 7.64 12.38 1.51
C LEU A 4 7.76 12.39 -0.03
N THR A 5 8.98 12.24 -0.55
CA THR A 5 9.21 12.21 -2.00
C THR A 5 8.55 11.00 -2.67
N GLN A 6 8.52 9.83 -2.00
CA GLN A 6 7.84 8.65 -2.53
C GLN A 6 6.32 8.84 -2.52
N PHE A 7 5.79 9.44 -1.46
CA PHE A 7 4.37 9.73 -1.31
C PHE A 7 3.87 10.75 -2.35
N GLU A 8 4.60 11.85 -2.54
CA GLU A 8 4.30 12.84 -3.58
C GLU A 8 4.34 12.23 -4.98
N SER A 9 5.35 11.38 -5.26
CA SER A 9 5.44 10.68 -6.55
C SER A 9 4.23 9.76 -6.79
N LEU A 10 3.76 9.06 -5.76
CA LEU A 10 2.56 8.21 -5.85
C LEU A 10 1.29 9.04 -6.07
N MET A 11 1.14 10.17 -5.37
CA MET A 11 0.02 11.09 -5.57
C MET A 11 -0.03 11.61 -7.01
N LEU A 12 1.12 12.00 -7.57
CA LEU A 12 1.24 12.43 -8.96
C LEU A 12 0.87 11.31 -9.94
N GLN A 13 1.35 10.09 -9.72
CA GLN A 13 1.02 8.93 -10.55
C GLN A 13 -0.48 8.60 -10.55
N ARG A 14 -1.15 8.76 -9.40
CA ARG A 14 -2.59 8.48 -9.24
C ARG A 14 -3.49 9.68 -9.56
N GLY A 15 -2.93 10.84 -9.91
CA GLY A 15 -3.71 12.07 -10.12
C GLY A 15 -4.44 12.56 -8.86
N VAL A 16 -3.98 12.18 -7.67
CA VAL A 16 -4.61 12.54 -6.40
C VAL A 16 -4.02 13.85 -5.90
N THR A 17 -4.87 14.79 -5.50
CA THR A 17 -4.44 16.09 -4.94
C THR A 17 -4.47 16.08 -3.40
N LEU A 18 -3.70 16.95 -2.78
CA LEU A 18 -3.74 17.18 -1.31
C LEU A 18 -5.14 17.58 -0.84
N LYS A 19 -5.90 18.30 -1.66
CA LYS A 19 -7.29 18.67 -1.39
C LYS A 19 -8.19 17.43 -1.34
N THR A 20 -8.08 16.56 -2.34
CA THR A 20 -8.84 15.29 -2.40
C THR A 20 -8.52 14.41 -1.20
N LEU A 21 -7.25 14.35 -0.79
CA LEU A 21 -6.82 13.59 0.38
C LEU A 21 -7.43 14.15 1.67
N ALA A 22 -7.40 15.47 1.84
CA ALA A 22 -8.00 16.16 2.98
C ALA A 22 -9.52 15.91 3.08
N GLU A 23 -10.22 15.96 1.95
CA GLU A 23 -11.65 15.62 1.87
C GLU A 23 -11.90 14.16 2.28
N ARG A 24 -11.12 13.20 1.77
CA ARG A 24 -11.25 11.77 2.11
C ARG A 24 -10.92 11.45 3.56
N MET A 25 -9.99 12.19 4.16
CA MET A 25 -9.59 12.02 5.56
C MET A 25 -10.49 12.81 6.54
N GLY A 26 -11.39 13.66 6.05
CA GLY A 26 -12.17 14.56 6.89
C GLY A 26 -11.30 15.60 7.63
N MET A 27 -10.15 15.95 7.06
CA MET A 27 -9.16 16.86 7.65
C MET A 27 -9.03 18.14 6.81
N SER A 28 -8.45 19.18 7.38
CA SER A 28 -8.06 20.36 6.60
C SER A 28 -6.75 20.10 5.86
N VAL A 29 -6.55 20.75 4.70
CA VAL A 29 -5.30 20.62 3.91
C VAL A 29 -4.04 20.93 4.74
N PRO A 30 -4.01 21.99 5.59
CA PRO A 30 -2.87 22.23 6.46
C PRO A 30 -2.61 21.11 7.48
N ALA A 31 -3.68 20.46 7.99
CA ALA A 31 -3.56 19.35 8.94
C ALA A 31 -3.04 18.07 8.28
N VAL A 32 -3.40 17.82 7.02
CA VAL A 32 -2.82 16.72 6.23
C VAL A 32 -1.33 16.98 5.95
N SER A 33 -0.99 18.19 5.52
CA SER A 33 0.40 18.58 5.25
C SER A 33 1.28 18.45 6.50
N SER A 34 0.81 18.94 7.65
CA SER A 34 1.56 18.82 8.90
C SER A 34 1.73 17.37 9.36
N SER A 35 0.73 16.51 9.13
CA SER A 35 0.82 15.07 9.44
C SER A 35 1.84 14.36 8.55
N LEU A 36 1.92 14.71 7.25
CA LEU A 36 2.91 14.14 6.33
C LEU A 36 4.34 14.54 6.69
N VAL A 37 4.54 15.76 7.21
CA VAL A 37 5.85 16.28 7.62
C VAL A 37 6.30 15.72 8.97
N ARG A 38 5.37 15.46 9.90
CA ARG A 38 5.67 14.97 11.26
C ARG A 38 5.69 13.45 11.39
N MET A 39 5.58 12.74 10.27
CA MET A 39 5.39 11.29 10.25
C MET A 39 6.58 10.45 10.76
N ASP A 40 7.68 11.09 11.15
CA ASP A 40 8.77 10.44 11.88
C ASP A 40 8.35 10.01 13.31
N SER A 41 7.24 10.52 13.86
CA SER A 41 6.75 10.17 15.21
C SER A 41 5.27 9.83 15.32
N ASP A 42 4.49 9.92 14.24
CA ASP A 42 3.03 9.85 14.33
C ASP A 42 2.46 8.42 14.33
N ALA A 43 1.38 8.26 15.10
CA ALA A 43 0.73 7.01 15.42
C ALA A 43 0.25 6.24 14.18
N ASN A 44 0.32 4.91 14.27
CA ASN A 44 -0.13 3.93 13.28
C ASN A 44 -1.51 4.26 12.65
N SER A 45 -2.39 4.95 13.39
CA SER A 45 -3.71 5.41 12.91
C SER A 45 -3.65 6.42 11.77
N THR A 46 -2.69 7.35 11.77
CA THR A 46 -2.54 8.36 10.71
C THR A 46 -2.05 7.72 9.42
N LEU A 47 -1.12 6.77 9.53
CA LEU A 47 -0.69 5.95 8.41
C LEU A 47 -1.87 5.17 7.83
N LEU A 48 -2.63 4.45 8.65
CA LEU A 48 -3.79 3.70 8.20
C LEU A 48 -4.84 4.59 7.52
N ALA A 49 -5.13 5.76 8.07
CA ALA A 49 -6.06 6.73 7.46
C ALA A 49 -5.55 7.24 6.11
N LEU A 50 -4.23 7.47 5.99
CA LEU A 50 -3.59 7.89 4.75
C LEU A 50 -3.69 6.82 3.66
N ALA A 51 -3.41 5.56 4.01
CA ALA A 51 -3.55 4.43 3.11
C ALA A 51 -5.01 4.24 2.67
N ALA A 52 -5.97 4.31 3.60
CA ALA A 52 -7.39 4.24 3.28
C ALA A 52 -7.82 5.37 2.33
N ALA A 53 -7.38 6.62 2.58
CA ALA A 53 -7.66 7.75 1.70
C ALA A 53 -7.05 7.60 0.30
N MET A 54 -5.97 6.83 0.17
CA MET A 54 -5.33 6.52 -1.10
C MET A 54 -5.84 5.25 -1.77
N GLU A 55 -6.83 4.56 -1.19
CA GLU A 55 -7.24 3.22 -1.64
C GLU A 55 -6.01 2.28 -1.74
N ALA A 56 -5.24 2.27 -0.66
CA ALA A 56 -4.00 1.52 -0.49
C ALA A 56 -3.98 0.79 0.86
N GLU A 57 -3.04 -0.14 1.02
CA GLU A 57 -2.81 -0.86 2.27
C GLU A 57 -1.31 -0.84 2.62
N TRP A 58 -1.01 -0.72 3.91
CA TRP A 58 0.37 -0.82 4.39
C TRP A 58 0.73 -2.28 4.64
N ILE A 59 1.69 -2.78 3.88
CA ILE A 59 2.28 -4.10 4.09
C ILE A 59 3.67 -3.95 4.73
N LEU A 60 3.92 -4.71 5.79
CA LEU A 60 5.25 -4.81 6.37
C LEU A 60 6.10 -5.71 5.47
N VAL A 61 7.14 -5.13 4.86
CA VAL A 61 8.04 -5.86 3.96
C VAL A 61 9.42 -6.00 4.60
N PRO A 62 9.94 -7.23 4.77
CA PRO A 62 11.33 -7.45 5.16
C PRO A 62 12.29 -6.80 4.17
N LYS A 63 13.36 -6.15 4.66
CA LYS A 63 14.25 -5.30 3.85
C LYS A 63 14.88 -6.07 2.68
N GLU A 64 15.17 -7.35 2.87
CA GLU A 64 15.69 -8.28 1.88
C GLU A 64 14.79 -8.41 0.64
N HIS A 65 13.46 -8.28 0.79
CA HIS A 65 12.48 -8.41 -0.30
C HIS A 65 12.12 -7.07 -0.97
N VAL A 66 12.55 -5.93 -0.43
CA VAL A 66 12.22 -4.59 -0.97
C VAL A 66 12.73 -4.43 -2.40
N ARG A 67 13.87 -5.02 -2.75
CA ARG A 67 14.42 -4.94 -4.12
C ARG A 67 13.57 -5.69 -5.13
N GLU A 68 12.93 -6.79 -4.73
CA GLU A 68 12.07 -7.59 -5.58
C GLU A 68 10.75 -6.86 -5.82
N LEU A 69 10.14 -6.29 -4.77
CA LEU A 69 8.93 -5.49 -4.90
C LEU A 69 9.10 -4.27 -5.80
N LYS A 70 10.26 -3.60 -5.77
CA LYS A 70 10.55 -2.47 -6.66
C LYS A 70 10.64 -2.84 -8.13
N ARG A 71 10.86 -4.12 -8.46
CA ARG A 71 10.91 -4.62 -9.85
C ARG A 71 9.56 -5.06 -10.39
N LEU A 72 8.57 -5.28 -9.51
CA LEU A 72 7.21 -5.63 -9.91
C LEU A 72 6.54 -4.56 -10.78
N PRO A 73 6.60 -3.25 -10.46
CA PRO A 73 5.95 -2.23 -11.30
C PRO A 73 6.61 -2.05 -12.69
N ASP A 74 7.87 -2.48 -12.88
CA ASP A 74 8.54 -2.46 -14.19
C ASP A 74 8.20 -3.69 -15.05
N ARG A 75 7.61 -4.72 -14.46
CA ARG A 75 7.37 -6.01 -15.11
C ARG A 75 5.88 -6.15 -15.41
N ASP A 76 5.44 -5.41 -16.42
CA ASP A 76 4.09 -5.38 -16.98
C ASP A 76 2.97 -5.00 -15.99
N GLY A 77 2.15 -4.01 -16.35
CA GLY A 77 1.07 -3.42 -15.58
C GLY A 77 -0.11 -4.33 -15.20
N THR A 78 0.17 -5.58 -14.86
CA THR A 78 -0.75 -6.48 -14.17
C THR A 78 -0.75 -6.11 -12.71
N ALA A 79 -1.83 -5.46 -12.27
CA ALA A 79 -2.17 -5.37 -10.85
C ALA A 79 -2.05 -6.77 -10.19
N PRO A 80 -1.76 -6.85 -8.87
CA PRO A 80 -1.82 -8.12 -8.18
C PRO A 80 -3.16 -8.78 -8.48
N ASP A 81 -3.13 -9.99 -9.01
CA ASP A 81 -4.35 -10.75 -9.26
C ASP A 81 -4.91 -11.19 -7.91
N TYR A 82 -5.76 -10.35 -7.32
CA TYR A 82 -6.46 -10.65 -6.06
C TYR A 82 -7.48 -11.78 -6.21
N SER A 83 -7.70 -12.29 -7.44
CA SER A 83 -8.48 -13.50 -7.69
C SER A 83 -7.62 -14.76 -7.75
N ALA A 84 -6.29 -14.63 -7.79
CA ALA A 84 -5.39 -15.77 -7.69
C ALA A 84 -5.39 -16.30 -6.27
N LEU A 85 -5.58 -17.62 -6.13
CA LEU A 85 -5.46 -18.32 -4.86
C LEU A 85 -4.06 -18.05 -4.27
N SER A 86 -4.03 -17.60 -3.02
CA SER A 86 -2.81 -17.41 -2.27
C SER A 86 -2.02 -18.73 -2.14
N ALA A 87 -0.72 -18.62 -1.92
CA ALA A 87 0.14 -19.80 -1.71
C ALA A 87 -0.37 -20.70 -0.56
N ALA A 88 -1.00 -20.10 0.46
CA ALA A 88 -1.64 -20.84 1.55
C ALA A 88 -2.88 -21.62 1.08
N GLU A 89 -3.72 -21.03 0.24
CA GLU A 89 -4.92 -21.68 -0.31
C GLU A 89 -4.56 -22.81 -1.29
N LEU A 90 -3.52 -22.64 -2.11
CA LEU A 90 -3.01 -23.70 -2.99
C LEU A 90 -2.46 -24.88 -2.19
N PHE A 91 -1.75 -24.60 -1.08
CA PHE A 91 -1.23 -25.65 -0.20
C PHE A 91 -2.36 -26.44 0.46
N LEU A 92 -3.37 -25.76 1.00
CA LEU A 92 -4.54 -26.42 1.63
C LEU A 92 -5.32 -27.27 0.62
N ARG A 93 -5.50 -26.78 -0.61
CA ARG A 93 -6.13 -27.54 -1.70
C ARG A 93 -5.34 -28.80 -2.04
N SER A 94 -4.01 -28.71 -2.08
CA SER A 94 -3.12 -29.86 -2.36
C SER A 94 -3.16 -30.95 -1.28
N ILE A 95 -3.53 -30.60 -0.05
CA ILE A 95 -3.74 -31.56 1.04
C ILE A 95 -5.12 -32.19 0.91
N SER A 96 -6.14 -31.39 0.59
CA SER A 96 -7.52 -31.87 0.42
C SER A 96 -7.66 -32.85 -0.76
N ASP A 97 -6.99 -32.60 -1.88
CA ASP A 97 -7.00 -33.49 -3.05
C ASP A 97 -6.28 -34.82 -2.78
N ARG A 98 -5.34 -34.86 -1.82
CA ARG A 98 -4.56 -36.06 -1.47
C ARG A 98 -5.31 -37.05 -0.57
N HIS A 99 -6.38 -36.59 0.09
CA HIS A 99 -7.22 -37.41 0.96
C HIS A 99 -8.52 -37.88 0.27
N ARG A 100 -8.69 -37.58 -1.01
CA ARG A 100 -9.88 -37.94 -1.81
C ARG A 100 -9.63 -39.09 -2.80
N SER A 101 -8.41 -39.65 -2.82
CA SER A 101 -7.99 -40.82 -3.61
C SER A 101 -7.96 -42.09 -2.76
#